data_AF-A0A0Q8HLN8-F1
#
_entry.id   AF-A0A0Q8HLN8-F1
#
_cell.length_a   1.000
_cell.length_b   1.000
_cell.length_c   1.000
_cell.angle_alpha   90.00
_cell.angle_beta   90.00
_cell.angle_gamma   90.00
#
_symmetry.space_group_name_H-M   'P 1'
#
loop_
_entity.id
_entity.type
_entity.pdbx_description
1 polymer ?
#
loop_
_entity_poly.entity_id
_entity_poly.type
_entity_poly.pdbx_seq_one_letter_code
_entity_poly.pdbx_strand_id
1 'polypeptide(L)'
;MDEADQARDAGTEAADRSRRPDWFHRGHPVFFPLAGFFTGMVSIIVVPGLYAAVLRWLVGYHRAEELFPFVLLLLAIPIGLLVPHHTRRFARYMLLGTVATLVVAVGVAGAVLWFLLKRDA
;
A
#
# COMPACT_ATOMS: atom_id res chain seq x y z
N MET A 1 4.63 55.42 -7.88
CA MET A 1 4.82 54.20 -8.69
C MET A 1 4.66 53.04 -7.74
N ASP A 2 3.46 52.87 -7.16
CA ASP A 2 3.28 51.95 -6.02
C ASP A 2 1.87 51.35 -5.88
N GLU A 3 0.77 52.08 -6.11
CA GLU A 3 -0.58 51.48 -5.90
C GLU A 3 -1.02 50.54 -7.03
N ALA A 4 -0.68 50.85 -8.28
CA ALA A 4 -1.08 50.04 -9.44
C ALA A 4 -0.31 48.71 -9.54
N ASP A 5 0.94 48.67 -9.06
CA ASP A 5 1.74 47.45 -9.01
C ASP A 5 1.38 46.61 -7.78
N GLN A 6 1.09 47.23 -6.64
CA GLN A 6 0.66 46.52 -5.44
C GLN A 6 -0.73 45.85 -5.60
N ALA A 7 -1.64 46.46 -6.38
CA ALA A 7 -2.91 45.82 -6.75
C ALA A 7 -2.74 44.65 -7.74
N ARG A 8 -1.72 44.70 -8.61
CA ARG A 8 -1.37 43.61 -9.54
C ARG A 8 -0.69 42.45 -8.82
N ASP A 9 0.17 42.72 -7.85
CA ASP A 9 0.82 41.70 -7.04
C ASP A 9 -0.18 41.04 -6.06
N ALA A 10 -1.05 41.81 -5.41
CA ALA A 10 -2.10 41.26 -4.54
C ALA A 10 -3.12 40.38 -5.31
N GLY A 11 -3.45 40.77 -6.55
CA GLY A 11 -4.30 39.97 -7.44
C GLY A 11 -3.61 38.69 -7.92
N THR A 12 -2.30 38.74 -8.11
CA THR A 12 -1.48 37.59 -8.55
C THR A 12 -1.26 36.59 -7.40
N GLU A 13 -1.02 37.04 -6.17
CA GLU A 13 -0.91 36.17 -4.99
C GLU A 13 -2.24 35.49 -4.62
N ALA A 14 -3.36 36.20 -4.78
CA ALA A 14 -4.70 35.65 -4.56
C ALA A 14 -5.09 34.61 -5.64
N ALA A 15 -4.66 34.84 -6.89
CA ALA A 15 -4.84 33.90 -7.99
C ALA A 15 -3.88 32.69 -7.93
N ASP A 16 -2.72 32.81 -7.26
CA ASP A 16 -1.79 31.70 -7.06
C ASP A 16 -2.23 30.77 -5.91
N ARG A 17 -2.89 31.32 -4.88
CA ARG A 17 -3.53 30.53 -3.81
C ARG A 17 -4.71 29.66 -4.30
N SER A 18 -5.41 30.10 -5.34
CA SER A 18 -6.50 29.34 -5.98
C SER A 18 -6.06 28.43 -7.13
N ARG A 19 -4.77 28.50 -7.52
CA ARG A 19 -4.16 27.65 -8.56
C ARG A 19 -3.44 26.42 -8.01
N ARG A 20 -3.44 26.18 -6.70
CA ARG A 20 -3.01 24.89 -6.17
C ARG A 20 -4.11 23.87 -6.42
N PRO A 21 -3.84 22.78 -7.16
CA PRO A 21 -4.89 21.85 -7.54
C PRO A 21 -5.56 21.22 -6.31
N ASP A 22 -6.88 21.41 -6.18
CA ASP A 22 -7.66 20.92 -5.04
C ASP A 22 -7.66 19.38 -4.90
N TRP A 23 -7.25 18.62 -5.93
CA TRP A 23 -7.03 17.17 -5.83
C TRP A 23 -5.83 16.79 -4.96
N PHE A 24 -4.93 17.74 -4.66
CA PHE A 24 -3.86 17.57 -3.68
C PHE A 24 -4.37 17.65 -2.23
N HIS A 25 -5.66 17.97 -2.04
CA HIS A 25 -6.32 17.87 -0.75
C HIS A 25 -6.57 16.38 -0.46
N ARG A 26 -5.61 15.76 0.23
CA ARG A 26 -5.78 14.51 1.00
C ARG A 26 -6.91 14.56 2.04
N GLY A 27 -7.75 15.61 2.02
CA GLY A 27 -8.92 15.81 2.86
C GLY A 27 -10.19 15.13 2.35
N HIS A 28 -10.19 14.49 1.17
CA HIS A 28 -11.37 13.76 0.72
C HIS A 28 -11.61 12.52 1.62
N PRO A 29 -12.80 12.36 2.23
CA PRO A 29 -13.04 11.38 3.29
C PRO A 29 -12.85 9.91 2.87
N VAL A 30 -12.88 9.63 1.56
CA VAL A 30 -12.67 8.29 1.00
C VAL A 30 -11.21 7.96 0.69
N PHE A 31 -10.31 8.95 0.67
CA PHE A 31 -8.91 8.74 0.27
C PHE A 31 -8.18 7.80 1.23
N PHE A 32 -8.25 8.07 2.53
CA PHE A 32 -7.59 7.25 3.55
C PHE A 32 -8.04 5.78 3.54
N PRO A 33 -9.36 5.49 3.45
CA PRO A 33 -9.83 4.12 3.23
C PRO A 33 -9.28 3.46 1.98
N LEU A 34 -9.38 4.11 0.82
CA LEU A 34 -8.93 3.55 -0.46
C LEU A 34 -7.42 3.32 -0.44
N ALA A 35 -6.64 4.33 -0.05
CA ALA A 35 -5.20 4.26 0.03
C ALA A 35 -4.75 3.14 0.98
N GLY A 36 -5.39 3.03 2.15
CA GLY A 36 -5.12 1.94 3.09
C GLY A 36 -5.35 0.59 2.44
N PHE A 37 -6.56 0.35 1.94
CA PHE A 37 -6.95 -0.90 1.31
C PHE A 37 -6.00 -1.32 0.18
N PHE A 38 -5.75 -0.44 -0.79
CA PHE A 38 -4.86 -0.73 -1.92
C PHE A 38 -3.40 -0.93 -1.46
N THR A 39 -2.93 -0.18 -0.46
CA THR A 39 -1.60 -0.42 0.13
C THR A 39 -1.52 -1.82 0.72
N GLY A 40 -2.56 -2.28 1.41
CA GLY A 40 -2.66 -3.64 1.93
C GLY A 40 -2.57 -4.70 0.83
N MET A 41 -3.32 -4.52 -0.26
CA MET A 41 -3.27 -5.44 -1.41
C MET A 41 -1.88 -5.48 -2.05
N VAL A 42 -1.30 -4.32 -2.37
CA VAL A 42 0.03 -4.22 -2.97
C VAL A 42 1.09 -4.86 -2.09
N SER A 43 0.98 -4.69 -0.77
CA SER A 43 1.92 -5.30 0.18
C SER A 43 1.94 -6.83 0.11
N ILE A 44 0.82 -7.48 -0.19
CA ILE A 44 0.74 -8.94 -0.28
C ILE A 44 1.09 -9.44 -1.68
N ILE A 45 0.75 -8.70 -2.72
CA ILE A 45 0.99 -9.12 -4.11
C ILE A 45 2.45 -8.90 -4.50
N VAL A 46 2.99 -7.70 -4.23
CA VAL A 46 4.26 -7.25 -4.82
C VAL A 46 5.44 -7.57 -3.91
N VAL A 47 5.31 -7.30 -2.60
CA VAL A 47 6.46 -7.37 -1.69
C VAL A 47 7.04 -8.77 -1.57
N PRO A 48 6.26 -9.86 -1.45
CA PRO A 48 6.84 -11.20 -1.35
C PRO A 48 7.59 -11.62 -2.61
N GLY A 49 7.04 -11.32 -3.79
CA GLY A 49 7.70 -11.61 -5.06
C GLY A 49 9.00 -10.83 -5.22
N LEU A 50 8.98 -9.54 -4.89
CA LEU A 50 10.16 -8.69 -4.94
C LEU A 50 11.22 -9.13 -3.92
N TYR A 51 10.81 -9.46 -2.70
CA TYR A 51 11.70 -9.95 -1.64
C TYR A 51 12.38 -11.25 -2.05
N ALA A 52 11.62 -12.22 -2.59
CA ALA A 52 12.18 -13.47 -3.10
C ALA A 52 13.17 -13.24 -4.26
N ALA A 53 12.84 -12.34 -5.20
CA ALA A 53 13.71 -12.01 -6.32
C ALA A 53 15.03 -11.39 -5.85
N VAL A 54 14.97 -10.44 -4.92
CA VAL A 54 16.13 -9.77 -4.33
C VAL A 54 16.99 -10.77 -3.53
N LEU A 55 16.37 -11.60 -2.68
CA LEU A 55 17.08 -12.63 -1.92
C LEU A 55 17.81 -13.63 -2.83
N ARG A 56 17.12 -14.12 -3.86
CA ARG A 56 17.70 -15.04 -4.83
C ARG A 56 18.91 -14.43 -5.53
N TRP A 57 18.86 -13.14 -5.84
CA TRP A 57 19.95 -12.43 -6.49
C TRP A 57 21.17 -12.23 -5.56
N LEU A 58 20.95 -11.95 -4.28
CA LEU A 58 22.01 -11.64 -3.30
C LEU A 58 22.68 -12.89 -2.70
N VAL A 59 21.89 -13.90 -2.31
CA VAL A 59 22.35 -15.00 -1.44
C VAL A 59 22.21 -16.37 -2.10
N GLY A 60 21.67 -16.43 -3.32
CA GLY A 60 21.43 -17.67 -4.06
C GLY A 60 20.19 -18.43 -3.54
N TYR A 61 19.81 -19.48 -4.28
CA TYR A 61 18.51 -20.14 -4.13
C TYR A 61 18.34 -20.85 -2.77
N HIS A 62 19.35 -21.59 -2.31
CA HIS A 62 19.28 -22.37 -1.06
C HIS A 62 19.07 -21.48 0.17
N ARG A 63 19.82 -20.38 0.29
CA ARG A 63 19.66 -19.44 1.41
C ARG A 63 18.41 -18.57 1.28
N ALA A 64 17.95 -18.30 0.06
CA ALA A 64 16.72 -17.54 -0.15
C ALA A 64 15.49 -18.25 0.42
N GLU A 65 15.40 -19.58 0.30
CA GLU A 65 14.28 -20.35 0.86
C GLU A 65 14.26 -20.32 2.40
N GLU A 66 15.42 -20.43 3.04
CA GLU A 66 15.54 -20.31 4.50
C GLU A 66 15.13 -18.92 5.00
N LEU A 67 15.40 -17.87 4.21
CA LEU A 67 15.13 -16.47 4.55
C LEU A 67 13.74 -15.99 4.09
N PHE A 68 13.08 -16.72 3.19
CA PHE A 68 11.76 -16.39 2.69
C PHE A 68 10.70 -16.17 3.77
N PRO A 69 10.58 -17.02 4.83
CA PRO A 69 9.53 -16.85 5.84
C PRO A 69 9.61 -15.51 6.61
N PHE A 70 10.76 -14.83 6.62
CA PHE A 70 10.86 -13.48 7.19
C PHE A 70 9.99 -12.44 6.47
N VAL A 71 9.50 -12.72 5.26
CA VAL A 71 8.49 -11.89 4.60
C VAL A 71 7.23 -11.73 5.44
N LEU A 72 6.89 -12.71 6.29
CA LEU A 72 5.75 -12.63 7.20
C LEU A 72 5.88 -11.50 8.23
N LEU A 73 7.11 -11.04 8.52
CA LEU A 73 7.32 -9.86 9.34
C LEU A 73 6.68 -8.60 8.73
N LEU A 74 6.41 -8.59 7.42
CA LEU A 74 5.63 -7.54 6.76
C LEU A 74 4.24 -7.39 7.37
N LEU A 75 3.61 -8.48 7.85
CA LEU A 75 2.31 -8.42 8.51
C LEU A 75 2.37 -7.66 9.85
N ALA A 76 3.55 -7.50 10.44
CA ALA A 76 3.70 -6.65 11.62
C ALA A 76 3.47 -5.17 11.30
N ILE A 77 3.66 -4.71 10.06
CA ILE A 77 3.45 -3.31 9.66
C ILE A 77 1.98 -2.87 9.84
N PRO A 78 0.97 -3.50 9.22
CA PRO A 78 -0.42 -3.10 9.41
C PRO A 78 -0.88 -3.21 10.86
N ILE A 79 -0.34 -4.17 11.62
CA ILE A 79 -0.61 -4.33 13.06
C ILE A 79 0.03 -3.19 13.87
N GLY A 80 1.29 -2.84 13.59
CA GLY A 80 2.01 -1.75 14.26
C GLY A 80 1.35 -0.40 14.02
N LEU A 81 0.84 -0.15 12.81
CA LEU A 81 0.11 1.07 12.47
C LEU A 81 -1.25 1.20 13.18
N LEU A 82 -1.75 0.15 13.84
CA LEU A 82 -2.95 0.20 14.68
C LEU A 82 -2.68 0.85 16.06
N VAL A 83 -1.42 0.95 16.47
CA VAL A 83 -1.03 1.53 17.78
C VAL A 83 -1.27 3.04 17.81
N PRO A 84 -0.73 3.86 16.88
CA PRO A 84 -0.94 5.30 16.91
C PRO A 84 -2.38 5.68 16.53
N HIS A 85 -3.03 6.50 17.35
CA HIS A 85 -4.42 6.91 17.11
C HIS A 85 -4.63 7.63 15.77
N HIS A 86 -3.63 8.36 15.30
CA HIS A 86 -3.71 9.13 14.05
C HIS A 86 -3.68 8.26 12.78
N THR A 87 -3.08 7.06 12.83
CA THR A 87 -3.01 6.13 11.69
C THR A 87 -4.08 5.04 11.70
N ARG A 88 -4.83 4.88 12.80
CA ARG A 88 -5.81 3.78 12.96
C ARG A 88 -6.80 3.64 11.82
N ARG A 89 -7.33 4.75 11.30
CA ARG A 89 -8.31 4.70 10.21
C ARG A 89 -7.68 4.09 8.96
N PHE A 90 -6.53 4.60 8.54
CA PHE A 90 -5.74 4.04 7.44
C PHE A 90 -5.39 2.57 7.67
N ALA A 91 -4.86 2.26 8.84
CA ALA A 91 -4.35 0.94 9.20
C ALA A 91 -5.46 -0.13 9.23
N ARG A 92 -6.68 0.22 9.66
CA ARG A 92 -7.84 -0.69 9.58
C ARG A 92 -8.18 -1.07 8.14
N TYR A 93 -8.19 -0.10 7.22
CA TYR A 93 -8.47 -0.39 5.81
C TYR A 93 -7.31 -1.13 5.13
N MET A 94 -6.06 -0.81 5.50
CA MET A 94 -4.89 -1.58 5.08
C MET A 94 -4.95 -3.03 5.53
N LEU A 95 -5.33 -3.27 6.78
CA LEU A 95 -5.51 -4.62 7.31
C LEU A 95 -6.64 -5.36 6.57
N LEU A 96 -7.74 -4.66 6.24
CA LEU A 96 -8.81 -5.19 5.39
C LEU A 96 -8.30 -5.64 4.01
N GLY A 97 -7.54 -4.79 3.32
CA GLY A 97 -6.95 -5.14 2.02
C GLY A 97 -5.97 -6.29 2.11
N THR A 98 -5.16 -6.32 3.17
CA THR A 98 -4.20 -7.40 3.47
C THR A 98 -4.93 -8.74 3.67
N VAL A 99 -5.92 -8.76 4.57
CA VAL A 99 -6.69 -9.98 4.90
C VAL A 99 -7.49 -10.46 3.70
N ALA A 100 -8.19 -9.57 2.98
CA ALA A 100 -8.95 -9.94 1.79
C ALA A 100 -8.04 -10.58 0.73
N THR A 101 -6.87 -10.01 0.48
CA THR A 101 -5.90 -10.55 -0.49
C THR A 101 -5.35 -11.90 -0.05
N LEU A 102 -5.03 -12.06 1.24
CA LEU A 102 -4.57 -13.34 1.78
C LEU A 102 -5.63 -14.43 1.64
N VAL A 103 -6.88 -14.14 1.96
CA VAL A 103 -8.00 -15.08 1.80
C VAL A 103 -8.12 -15.52 0.34
N VAL A 104 -8.07 -14.57 -0.60
CA VAL A 104 -8.14 -14.88 -2.04
C VAL A 104 -6.92 -15.70 -2.47
N ALA A 105 -5.70 -15.30 -2.10
CA ALA A 105 -4.47 -15.97 -2.50
C ALA A 105 -4.42 -17.42 -1.98
N VAL A 106 -4.71 -17.63 -0.69
CA VAL A 106 -4.76 -18.96 -0.07
C VAL A 106 -5.89 -19.79 -0.66
N GLY A 107 -7.07 -19.18 -0.88
CA GLY A 107 -8.21 -19.85 -1.50
C GLY A 107 -7.91 -20.36 -2.90
N VAL A 108 -7.30 -19.53 -3.75
CA VAL A 108 -6.89 -19.92 -5.11
C VAL A 108 -5.78 -20.97 -5.05
N ALA A 109 -4.75 -20.78 -4.22
CA ALA A 109 -3.67 -21.75 -4.09
C ALA A 109 -4.19 -23.12 -3.64
N GLY A 110 -5.09 -23.16 -2.66
CA GLY A 110 -5.73 -24.38 -2.19
C GLY A 110 -6.63 -25.03 -3.24
N ALA A 111 -7.43 -24.24 -3.97
CA ALA A 111 -8.28 -24.75 -5.04
C ALA A 111 -7.46 -25.33 -6.20
N VAL A 112 -6.37 -24.67 -6.58
CA VAL A 112 -5.43 -25.16 -7.61
C VAL A 112 -4.77 -26.45 -7.13
N LEU A 113 -4.24 -26.48 -5.91
CA LEU A 113 -3.62 -27.68 -5.34
C LEU A 113 -4.60 -28.86 -5.32
N TRP A 114 -5.83 -28.63 -4.87
CA TRP A 114 -6.90 -29.63 -4.89
C TRP A 114 -7.19 -30.15 -6.29
N PHE A 115 -7.27 -29.24 -7.27
CA PHE A 115 -7.52 -29.60 -8.66
C PHE A 115 -6.39 -30.44 -9.25
N LEU A 116 -5.13 -30.10 -8.97
CA LEU A 116 -3.96 -30.85 -9.41
C LEU A 116 -3.92 -32.25 -8.80
N LEU A 117 -4.11 -32.36 -7.48
CA LEU A 117 -4.14 -33.66 -6.79
C LEU A 117 -5.24 -34.58 -7.31
N LYS A 118 -6.40 -34.03 -7.67
CA LYS A 118 -7.50 -34.80 -8.25
C LYS A 118 -7.26 -35.22 -9.72
N ARG A 119 -6.37 -34.55 -10.43
CA ARG A 119 -5.98 -34.87 -11.81
C ARG A 119 -4.86 -35.90 -11.87
N ASP A 120 -3.97 -35.87 -10.88
CA ASP A 120 -2.83 -36.80 -10.77
C ASP A 120 -3.19 -38.14 -10.11
N ALA A 121 -4.36 -38.24 -9.46
CA ALA A 121 -4.94 -39.46 -8.88
C ALA A 121 -5.91 -40.16 -9.84
#